data_AF-A0A3N5RRW5-F1
#
_entry.id   AF-A0A3N5RRW5-F1
#
_cell.length_a   1.000
_cell.length_b   1.000
_cell.length_c   1.000
_cell.angle_alpha   90.00
_cell.angle_beta   90.00
_cell.angle_gamma   90.00
#
_symmetry.space_group_name_H-M   'P 1'
#
loop_
_entity.id
_entity.type
_entity.pdbx_description
1 polymer ?
#
loop_
_entity_poly.entity_id
_entity_poly.type
_entity_poly.pdbx_seq_one_letter_code
_entity_poly.pdbx_strand_id
1 'polypeptide(L)'
;MPSLFQNCRLALVVTGLVLAVWGRAPARADEPLALGFRRELFVDQTLIHRLERVRFQIHEPRDEGQVLAFDKPWEGPFSGYVTVLRDGDRFRLYYRGRPTAGRDGDRVESTCLAESNDGIHWTKPGLGLFTVDGTRDNNCVLADMPPFPHNFSPLIDTRPGCLSEERYKALAGVLGEGLFAFVSADGIHWRKMRDTPIFGIKPIDTPGFVHAFDSQNVAFWSEAEQKYLCYFRSYENGMRRIYRSVSSDFRNWSKPGRMEYTAFGQPAPIEHMYTNQTSPYFRA
;
A
#
# COMPACT_ATOMS: atom_id res chain seq x y z
N MET A 1 26.15 -93.86 32.80
CA MET A 1 27.33 -92.99 32.62
C MET A 1 27.14 -92.20 31.33
N PRO A 2 27.48 -90.90 31.31
CA PRO A 2 26.78 -89.83 30.58
C PRO A 2 27.25 -89.78 29.10
N SER A 3 26.70 -89.05 28.13
CA SER A 3 25.99 -87.77 28.13
C SER A 3 25.40 -87.46 26.73
N LEU A 4 24.31 -86.69 26.74
CA LEU A 4 23.98 -85.57 25.83
C LEU A 4 23.59 -85.83 24.37
N PHE A 5 22.28 -85.77 24.19
CA PHE A 5 21.55 -85.32 23.00
C PHE A 5 22.10 -84.00 22.44
N GLN A 6 22.09 -83.86 21.11
CA GLN A 6 21.96 -82.55 20.49
C GLN A 6 21.04 -82.58 19.26
N ASN A 7 20.05 -81.70 19.32
CA ASN A 7 18.85 -81.65 18.51
C ASN A 7 19.09 -81.04 17.12
N CYS A 8 18.54 -81.65 16.08
CA CYS A 8 18.23 -80.99 14.81
C CYS A 8 17.21 -79.87 15.05
N ARG A 9 17.57 -78.62 14.78
CA ARG A 9 16.61 -77.50 14.75
C ARG A 9 16.21 -77.25 13.30
N LEU A 10 14.99 -77.66 12.96
CA LEU A 10 14.28 -77.21 11.75
C LEU A 10 13.82 -75.76 12.02
N ALA A 11 14.35 -74.79 11.28
CA ALA A 11 13.91 -73.40 11.36
C ALA A 11 12.65 -73.24 10.49
N LEU A 12 11.48 -73.10 11.13
CA LEU A 12 10.24 -72.71 10.47
C LEU A 12 10.25 -71.18 10.32
N VAL A 13 10.44 -70.67 9.10
CA VAL A 13 10.25 -69.24 8.80
C VAL A 13 8.75 -69.02 8.55
N VAL A 14 8.05 -68.52 9.56
CA VAL A 14 6.67 -68.01 9.40
C VAL A 14 6.78 -66.57 8.91
N THR A 15 6.63 -66.37 7.60
CA THR A 15 6.51 -65.02 7.03
C THR A 15 5.10 -64.50 7.31
N GLY A 16 4.94 -63.81 8.45
CA GLY A 16 3.70 -63.10 8.77
C GLY A 16 3.50 -61.93 7.80
N LEU A 17 2.53 -62.05 6.91
CA LEU A 17 2.10 -60.95 6.03
C LEU A 17 1.32 -59.94 6.89
N VAL A 18 2.02 -58.94 7.44
CA VAL A 18 1.37 -57.80 8.09
C VAL A 18 0.79 -56.91 6.99
N LEU A 19 -0.50 -57.06 6.71
CA LEU A 19 -1.28 -56.07 5.98
C LEU A 19 -1.32 -54.81 6.84
N ALA A 20 -0.36 -53.91 6.62
CA ALA A 20 -0.43 -52.56 7.16
C ALA A 20 -1.62 -51.86 6.49
N VAL A 21 -2.77 -51.87 7.17
CA VAL A 21 -3.86 -50.96 6.85
C VAL A 21 -3.35 -49.57 7.20
N TRP A 22 -2.85 -48.85 6.20
CA TRP A 22 -2.61 -47.43 6.31
C TRP A 22 -3.98 -46.76 6.44
N GLY A 23 -4.46 -46.66 7.67
CA GLY A 23 -5.58 -45.80 7.99
C GLY A 23 -5.22 -44.41 7.51
N ARG A 24 -5.91 -43.92 6.47
CA ARG A 24 -5.84 -42.50 6.12
C ARG A 24 -6.25 -41.74 7.38
N ALA A 25 -5.31 -41.00 7.96
CA ALA A 25 -5.65 -40.01 8.96
C ALA A 25 -6.80 -39.17 8.39
N PRO A 26 -7.88 -38.91 9.16
CA PRO A 26 -8.94 -38.04 8.68
C PRO A 26 -8.28 -36.72 8.26
N ALA A 27 -8.55 -36.29 7.02
CA ALA A 27 -8.11 -35.00 6.56
C ALA A 27 -8.59 -33.97 7.58
N ARG A 28 -7.65 -33.24 8.20
CA ARG A 28 -8.00 -32.14 9.10
C ARG A 28 -8.84 -31.19 8.27
N ALA A 29 -10.11 -31.05 8.61
CA ALA A 29 -10.94 -30.02 8.01
C ALA A 29 -10.26 -28.68 8.33
N ASP A 30 -10.00 -27.88 7.30
CA ASP A 30 -9.51 -26.53 7.51
C ASP A 30 -10.48 -25.79 8.44
N GLU A 31 -9.93 -25.02 9.37
CA GLU A 31 -10.76 -24.23 10.26
C GLU A 31 -11.67 -23.31 9.44
N PRO A 32 -12.99 -23.28 9.72
CA PRO A 32 -13.89 -22.40 8.99
C PRO A 32 -13.42 -20.95 9.03
N LEU A 33 -13.29 -20.31 7.87
CA LEU A 33 -12.94 -18.90 7.77
C LEU A 33 -14.08 -18.06 8.38
N ALA A 34 -13.79 -17.37 9.47
CA ALA A 34 -14.74 -16.46 10.12
C ALA A 34 -14.90 -15.19 9.26
N LEU A 35 -15.92 -15.16 8.40
CA LEU A 35 -16.23 -14.00 7.56
C LEU A 35 -17.09 -12.96 8.27
N GLY A 36 -17.99 -13.39 9.16
CA GLY A 36 -18.96 -12.49 9.78
C GLY A 36 -19.91 -11.88 8.74
N PHE A 37 -20.18 -10.58 8.86
CA PHE A 37 -21.07 -9.84 7.94
C PHE A 37 -20.31 -8.97 6.91
N ARG A 38 -18.98 -9.13 6.84
CA ARG A 38 -18.15 -8.30 5.97
C ARG A 38 -18.32 -8.72 4.52
N ARG A 39 -18.27 -7.74 3.62
CA ARG A 39 -18.28 -8.01 2.18
C ARG A 39 -16.90 -8.44 1.77
N GLU A 40 -16.81 -9.52 1.00
CA GLU A 40 -15.55 -10.06 0.54
C GLU A 40 -15.46 -10.05 -0.98
N LEU A 41 -14.26 -9.76 -1.48
CA LEU A 41 -13.96 -9.84 -2.90
C LEU A 41 -13.63 -11.28 -3.29
N PHE A 42 -14.20 -11.74 -4.40
CA PHE A 42 -13.88 -13.04 -5.00
C PHE A 42 -12.79 -12.83 -6.06
N VAL A 43 -11.58 -12.48 -5.59
CA VAL A 43 -10.43 -12.14 -6.46
C VAL A 43 -9.36 -13.23 -6.52
N ASP A 44 -9.44 -14.21 -5.62
CA ASP A 44 -8.51 -15.33 -5.53
C ASP A 44 -9.21 -16.59 -4.96
N GLN A 45 -8.43 -17.64 -4.70
CA GLN A 45 -8.91 -18.91 -4.17
C GLN A 45 -9.07 -18.94 -2.64
N THR A 46 -8.76 -17.85 -1.93
CA THR A 46 -8.79 -17.81 -0.45
C THR A 46 -10.17 -18.18 0.09
N LEU A 47 -11.24 -17.73 -0.58
CA LEU A 47 -12.63 -18.02 -0.22
C LEU A 47 -13.30 -19.09 -1.09
N ILE A 48 -12.57 -19.66 -2.06
CA ILE A 48 -13.14 -20.55 -3.06
C ILE A 48 -12.46 -21.92 -3.00
N HIS A 49 -13.20 -22.90 -2.49
CA HIS A 49 -12.75 -24.29 -2.47
C HIS A 49 -12.69 -24.93 -3.87
N ARG A 50 -13.67 -24.64 -4.74
CA ARG A 50 -13.74 -25.23 -6.09
C ARG A 50 -14.46 -24.34 -7.09
N LEU A 51 -13.95 -24.33 -8.33
CA LEU A 51 -14.61 -23.78 -9.51
C LEU A 51 -14.98 -24.92 -10.47
N GLU A 52 -16.23 -24.95 -10.95
CA GLU A 52 -16.70 -25.92 -11.93
C GLU A 52 -17.24 -25.21 -13.16
N ARG A 53 -16.59 -25.41 -14.32
CA ARG A 53 -16.98 -24.80 -15.61
C ARG A 53 -17.08 -23.26 -15.57
N VAL A 54 -16.38 -22.64 -14.63
CA VAL A 54 -16.27 -21.20 -14.46
C VAL A 54 -14.80 -20.84 -14.21
N ARG A 55 -14.43 -19.58 -14.44
CA ARG A 55 -13.09 -19.05 -14.18
C ARG A 55 -13.19 -17.66 -13.59
N PHE A 56 -12.15 -17.22 -12.89
CA PHE A 56 -11.98 -15.80 -12.61
C PHE A 56 -11.76 -15.04 -13.92
N GLN A 57 -12.40 -13.88 -14.03
CA GLN A 57 -12.24 -12.98 -15.16
C GLN A 57 -12.09 -11.56 -14.61
N ILE A 58 -10.91 -10.98 -14.77
CA ILE A 58 -10.72 -9.55 -14.55
C ILE A 58 -11.41 -8.83 -15.70
N HIS A 59 -12.23 -7.83 -15.37
CA HIS A 59 -12.91 -7.01 -16.37
C HIS A 59 -11.90 -6.06 -17.01
N GLU A 60 -11.96 -5.93 -18.33
CA GLU A 60 -11.10 -5.02 -19.07
C GLU A 60 -11.55 -3.56 -18.80
N PRO A 61 -10.64 -2.67 -18.36
CA PRO A 61 -10.96 -1.26 -18.25
C PRO A 61 -11.24 -0.70 -19.64
N ARG A 62 -12.23 0.20 -19.73
CA ARG A 62 -12.51 0.97 -20.94
C ARG A 62 -11.79 2.31 -20.83
N ASP A 63 -11.08 2.70 -21.88
CA ASP A 63 -10.58 4.06 -22.00
C ASP A 63 -11.75 4.99 -22.32
N GLU A 64 -12.13 5.80 -21.33
CA GLU A 64 -13.19 6.80 -21.46
C GLU A 64 -12.63 8.20 -21.81
N GLY A 65 -11.33 8.29 -22.14
CA GLY A 65 -10.65 9.51 -22.57
C GLY A 65 -9.98 10.31 -21.45
N GLN A 66 -9.36 11.42 -21.83
CA GLN A 66 -8.65 12.31 -20.91
C GLN A 66 -9.63 13.13 -20.05
N VAL A 67 -9.45 13.08 -18.73
CA VAL A 67 -10.28 13.83 -17.76
C VAL A 67 -9.55 15.02 -17.10
N LEU A 68 -8.21 15.00 -17.08
CA LEU A 68 -7.38 16.11 -16.57
C LEU A 68 -6.06 16.14 -17.35
N ALA A 69 -5.73 17.29 -17.94
CA ALA A 69 -4.43 17.55 -18.56
C ALA A 69 -3.50 18.29 -17.60
N PHE A 70 -2.19 18.08 -17.73
CA PHE A 70 -1.14 18.86 -17.04
C PHE A 70 -0.62 19.97 -17.94
N ASP A 71 -1.47 20.97 -18.19
CA ASP A 71 -1.36 22.01 -19.20
C ASP A 71 -1.08 23.43 -18.66
N LYS A 72 -0.86 23.59 -17.35
CA LYS A 72 -0.51 24.88 -16.73
C LYS A 72 1.02 25.06 -16.66
N PRO A 73 1.51 26.32 -16.54
CA PRO A 73 2.96 26.60 -16.56
C PRO A 73 3.76 25.91 -15.44
N TRP A 74 3.18 25.77 -14.25
CA TRP A 74 3.78 25.04 -13.11
C TRP A 74 3.55 23.52 -13.14
N GLU A 75 2.83 23.03 -14.14
CA GLU A 75 2.62 21.60 -14.40
C GLU A 75 3.59 21.15 -15.48
N GLY A 76 3.25 20.21 -16.36
CA GLY A 76 4.11 19.78 -17.46
C GLY A 76 4.41 18.27 -17.44
N PRO A 77 5.29 17.79 -18.33
CA PRO A 77 5.41 16.36 -18.65
C PRO A 77 5.94 15.48 -17.52
N PHE A 78 6.49 16.06 -16.45
CA PHE A 78 7.00 15.32 -15.29
C PHE A 78 6.05 15.38 -14.08
N SER A 79 4.86 15.97 -14.27
CA SER A 79 3.77 15.98 -13.30
C SER A 79 3.20 14.56 -13.11
N GLY A 80 2.69 14.26 -11.92
CA GLY A 80 2.26 12.88 -11.59
C GLY A 80 1.88 12.68 -10.14
N TYR A 81 1.99 11.44 -9.65
CA TYR A 81 1.60 11.03 -8.29
C TYR A 81 0.22 11.56 -7.88
N VAL A 82 -0.77 11.15 -8.67
CA VAL A 82 -2.15 11.57 -8.49
C VAL A 82 -2.76 10.81 -7.30
N THR A 83 -3.46 11.52 -6.43
CA THR A 83 -4.32 10.97 -5.38
C THR A 83 -5.72 11.51 -5.56
N VAL A 84 -6.72 10.64 -5.75
CA VAL A 84 -8.13 11.03 -5.81
C VAL A 84 -8.83 10.64 -4.51
N LEU A 85 -9.47 11.61 -3.87
CA LEU A 85 -10.21 11.46 -2.62
C LEU A 85 -11.67 11.85 -2.86
N ARG A 86 -12.60 11.05 -2.31
CA ARG A 86 -14.01 11.42 -2.23
C ARG A 86 -14.28 12.06 -0.87
N ASP A 87 -14.56 13.36 -0.87
CA ASP A 87 -14.96 14.13 0.29
C ASP A 87 -16.47 14.44 0.22
N GLY A 88 -17.28 13.58 0.83
CA GLY A 88 -18.74 13.67 0.76
C GLY A 88 -19.23 13.57 -0.69
N ASP A 89 -19.86 14.65 -1.16
CA ASP A 89 -20.40 14.77 -2.53
C ASP A 89 -19.39 15.36 -3.53
N ARG A 90 -18.16 15.63 -3.09
CA ARG A 90 -17.10 16.21 -3.93
C ARG A 90 -15.94 15.25 -4.05
N PHE A 91 -15.23 15.35 -5.17
CA PHE A 91 -13.96 14.68 -5.40
C PHE A 91 -12.84 15.71 -5.39
N ARG A 92 -11.69 15.32 -4.83
CA ARG A 92 -10.47 16.11 -4.80
C ARG A 92 -9.33 15.29 -5.38
N LEU A 93 -8.61 15.88 -6.29
CA LEU A 93 -7.46 15.29 -6.96
C LEU A 93 -6.23 16.10 -6.60
N TYR A 94 -5.30 15.47 -5.90
CA TYR A 94 -4.00 16.03 -5.58
C TYR A 94 -2.96 15.46 -6.53
N TYR A 95 -2.02 16.27 -6.99
CA TYR A 95 -1.00 15.83 -7.94
C TYR A 95 0.26 16.69 -7.81
N ARG A 96 1.41 16.13 -8.21
CA ARG A 96 2.65 16.89 -8.36
C ARG A 96 2.59 17.70 -9.66
N GLY A 97 2.81 19.01 -9.57
CA GLY A 97 3.21 19.86 -10.68
C GLY A 97 4.72 19.87 -10.85
N ARG A 98 5.21 19.59 -12.07
CA ARG A 98 6.63 19.61 -12.41
C ARG A 98 6.86 19.89 -13.92
N PRO A 99 7.26 21.12 -14.30
CA PRO A 99 7.44 21.50 -15.71
C PRO A 99 8.67 20.92 -16.37
N THR A 100 9.73 20.75 -15.59
CA THR A 100 11.04 20.38 -16.13
C THR A 100 11.61 19.19 -15.39
N ALA A 101 12.41 18.40 -16.11
CA ALA A 101 13.19 17.32 -15.51
C ALA A 101 14.18 17.90 -14.47
N GLY A 102 14.50 17.11 -13.46
CA GLY A 102 15.46 17.49 -12.43
C GLY A 102 15.47 16.47 -11.31
N ARG A 103 15.92 16.88 -10.11
CA ARG A 103 16.05 15.96 -8.98
C ARG A 103 14.74 15.89 -8.20
N ASP A 104 14.48 14.71 -7.63
CA ASP A 104 13.36 14.49 -6.72
C ASP A 104 13.46 15.42 -5.51
N GLY A 105 12.37 16.07 -5.13
CA GLY A 105 12.31 16.96 -3.98
C GLY A 105 13.02 18.30 -4.18
N ASP A 106 13.27 18.72 -5.43
CA ASP A 106 13.80 20.07 -5.68
C ASP A 106 12.71 21.15 -5.56
N ARG A 107 13.12 22.42 -5.66
CA ARG A 107 12.24 23.58 -5.46
C ARG A 107 11.25 23.82 -6.61
N VAL A 108 11.41 23.15 -7.75
CA VAL A 108 10.53 23.33 -8.92
C VAL A 108 9.21 22.60 -8.71
N GLU A 109 9.20 21.58 -7.85
CA GLU A 109 8.01 20.77 -7.59
C GLU A 109 6.99 21.50 -6.72
N SER A 110 5.71 21.29 -7.04
CA SER A 110 4.56 21.76 -6.28
C SER A 110 3.54 20.62 -6.12
N THR A 111 2.72 20.67 -5.07
CA THR A 111 1.50 19.86 -4.95
C THR A 111 0.32 20.75 -5.29
N CYS A 112 -0.49 20.30 -6.25
CA CYS A 112 -1.64 21.00 -6.80
C CYS A 112 -2.94 20.27 -6.44
N LEU A 113 -4.06 20.99 -6.50
CA LEU A 113 -5.41 20.48 -6.25
C LEU A 113 -6.33 20.72 -7.45
N ALA A 114 -7.10 19.72 -7.85
CA ALA A 114 -8.28 19.88 -8.69
C ALA A 114 -9.51 19.32 -7.97
N GLU A 115 -10.69 19.84 -8.28
CA GLU A 115 -11.95 19.44 -7.66
C GLU A 115 -12.98 19.05 -8.72
N SER A 116 -13.86 18.12 -8.37
CA SER A 116 -14.93 17.63 -9.25
C SER A 116 -16.17 17.24 -8.43
N ASN A 117 -17.34 17.24 -9.05
CA ASN A 117 -18.58 16.74 -8.44
C ASN A 117 -18.96 15.34 -8.97
N ASP A 118 -18.36 14.90 -10.08
CA ASP A 118 -18.70 13.64 -10.75
C ASP A 118 -17.48 12.71 -10.95
N GLY A 119 -16.27 13.19 -10.66
CA GLY A 119 -15.02 12.47 -10.88
C GLY A 119 -14.56 12.43 -12.33
N ILE A 120 -15.27 13.09 -13.24
CA ILE A 120 -15.02 13.11 -14.69
C ILE A 120 -14.61 14.52 -15.13
N HIS A 121 -15.36 15.54 -14.72
CA HIS A 121 -15.08 16.93 -15.06
C HIS A 121 -14.37 17.62 -13.91
N TRP A 122 -13.13 18.04 -14.13
CA TRP A 122 -12.27 18.59 -13.10
C TRP A 122 -12.03 20.09 -13.29
N THR A 123 -12.08 20.83 -12.19
CA THR A 123 -11.76 22.27 -12.11
C THR A 123 -10.50 22.47 -11.29
N LYS A 124 -9.55 23.26 -11.80
CA LYS A 124 -8.35 23.70 -11.06
C LYS A 124 -8.65 25.08 -10.43
N PRO A 125 -8.94 25.17 -9.12
CA PRO A 125 -9.28 26.45 -8.49
C PRO A 125 -8.07 27.38 -8.41
N GLY A 126 -8.26 28.69 -8.67
CA GLY A 126 -7.24 29.72 -8.42
C GLY A 126 -7.11 30.00 -6.92
N LEU A 127 -6.32 29.20 -6.21
CA LEU A 127 -6.13 29.28 -4.76
C LEU A 127 -5.21 30.44 -4.37
N GLY A 128 -4.16 30.68 -5.16
CA GLY A 128 -3.18 31.72 -4.92
C GLY A 128 -2.59 31.73 -3.52
N LEU A 129 -2.17 30.57 -3.05
CA LEU A 129 -1.44 30.41 -1.79
C LEU A 129 0.06 30.66 -2.00
N PHE A 130 0.60 30.22 -3.13
CA PHE A 130 2.03 30.27 -3.47
C PHE A 130 2.26 31.03 -4.78
N THR A 131 3.47 31.56 -4.97
CA THR A 131 3.93 32.06 -6.27
C THR A 131 4.73 30.95 -6.95
N VAL A 132 4.19 30.36 -8.00
CA VAL A 132 4.84 29.27 -8.75
C VAL A 132 4.87 29.65 -10.22
N ASP A 133 6.02 29.45 -10.86
CA ASP A 133 6.26 29.83 -12.25
C ASP A 133 5.84 31.29 -12.57
N GLY A 134 6.16 32.21 -11.65
CA GLY A 134 5.91 33.65 -11.80
C GLY A 134 4.47 34.11 -11.54
N THR A 135 3.54 33.23 -11.16
CA THR A 135 2.13 33.60 -10.92
C THR A 135 1.60 33.11 -9.58
N ARG A 136 0.66 33.86 -8.99
CA ARG A 136 -0.21 33.41 -7.88
C ARG A 136 -1.58 32.94 -8.35
N ASP A 137 -1.92 33.08 -9.63
CA ASP A 137 -3.14 32.49 -10.16
C ASP A 137 -2.87 31.01 -10.48
N ASN A 138 -2.85 30.19 -9.44
CA ASN A 138 -2.57 28.76 -9.49
C ASN A 138 -3.35 27.99 -8.43
N ASN A 139 -3.33 26.67 -8.53
CA ASN A 139 -4.04 25.73 -7.68
C ASN A 139 -3.10 24.96 -6.73
N CYS A 140 -1.95 25.53 -6.38
CA CYS A 140 -0.96 24.89 -5.53
C CYS A 140 -1.39 24.92 -4.05
N VAL A 141 -1.38 23.76 -3.40
CA VAL A 141 -1.62 23.59 -1.95
C VAL A 141 -0.34 23.39 -1.15
N LEU A 142 0.77 23.09 -1.84
CA LEU A 142 2.10 23.04 -1.23
C LEU A 142 3.16 23.40 -2.27
N ALA A 143 3.99 24.41 -2.00
CA ALA A 143 5.17 24.77 -2.80
C ALA A 143 6.23 25.40 -1.89
N ASP A 144 7.43 25.66 -2.43
CA ASP A 144 8.55 26.28 -1.71
C ASP A 144 9.00 25.53 -0.43
N MET A 145 8.64 24.25 -0.33
CA MET A 145 8.92 23.43 0.85
C MET A 145 9.58 22.09 0.46
N PRO A 146 10.73 22.11 -0.25
CA PRO A 146 11.41 20.88 -0.61
C PRO A 146 11.75 20.06 0.65
N PRO A 147 11.67 18.71 0.59
CA PRO A 147 11.38 17.90 -0.59
C PRO A 147 9.89 17.51 -0.72
N PHE A 148 9.01 18.08 0.09
CA PHE A 148 7.68 17.53 0.35
C PHE A 148 6.68 17.58 -0.83
N PRO A 149 6.71 18.57 -1.72
CA PRO A 149 5.86 18.56 -2.92
C PRO A 149 6.10 17.37 -3.86
N HIS A 150 7.24 16.67 -3.74
CA HIS A 150 7.64 15.60 -4.65
C HIS A 150 6.62 14.48 -4.80
N ASN A 151 6.00 14.04 -3.69
CA ASN A 151 5.19 12.83 -3.61
C ASN A 151 4.13 12.92 -2.52
N PHE A 152 3.63 14.13 -2.31
CA PHE A 152 2.65 14.44 -1.29
C PHE A 152 1.38 13.61 -1.47
N SER A 153 1.09 12.76 -0.50
CA SER A 153 0.04 11.75 -0.60
C SER A 153 -0.99 11.96 0.51
N PRO A 154 -2.09 12.69 0.22
CA PRO A 154 -3.11 12.99 1.21
C PRO A 154 -4.12 11.85 1.40
N LEU A 155 -4.77 11.86 2.54
CA LEU A 155 -5.88 10.98 2.93
C LEU A 155 -6.91 11.78 3.73
N ILE A 156 -8.15 11.31 3.70
CA ILE A 156 -9.22 11.73 4.63
C ILE A 156 -9.20 10.75 5.80
N ASP A 157 -9.05 11.26 7.02
CA ASP A 157 -9.02 10.43 8.20
C ASP A 157 -10.44 10.02 8.62
N THR A 158 -10.75 8.75 8.43
CA THR A 158 -12.04 8.14 8.80
C THR A 158 -12.04 7.56 10.21
N ARG A 159 -10.95 7.69 10.98
CA ARG A 159 -10.89 7.21 12.37
C ARG A 159 -11.98 7.89 13.21
N PRO A 160 -12.82 7.14 13.94
CA PRO A 160 -13.76 7.72 14.90
C PRO A 160 -13.06 8.64 15.90
N GLY A 161 -13.63 9.82 16.14
CA GLY A 161 -13.02 10.82 17.02
C GLY A 161 -11.79 11.51 16.44
N CYS A 162 -11.58 11.47 15.11
CA CYS A 162 -10.59 12.32 14.47
C CYS A 162 -10.88 13.80 14.78
N LEU A 163 -9.80 14.52 15.12
CA LEU A 163 -9.85 15.95 15.38
C LEU A 163 -10.15 16.70 14.09
N SER A 164 -11.11 17.62 14.13
CA SER A 164 -11.57 18.37 12.94
C SER A 164 -10.45 19.13 12.25
N GLU A 165 -9.47 19.62 13.00
CA GLU A 165 -8.30 20.34 12.52
C GLU A 165 -7.22 19.43 11.89
N GLU A 166 -7.38 18.11 12.03
CA GLU A 166 -6.51 17.11 11.41
C GLU A 166 -7.28 16.10 10.55
N ARG A 167 -8.49 16.50 10.11
CA ARG A 167 -9.39 15.70 9.27
C ARG A 167 -8.70 15.18 8.02
N TYR A 168 -7.86 16.01 7.42
CA TYR A 168 -6.96 15.62 6.35
C TYR A 168 -5.58 15.33 6.94
N LYS A 169 -4.96 14.27 6.44
CA LYS A 169 -3.57 13.93 6.74
C LYS A 169 -2.83 13.67 5.44
N ALA A 170 -1.51 13.77 5.45
CA ALA A 170 -0.70 13.39 4.29
C ALA A 170 0.67 12.92 4.71
N LEU A 171 1.29 12.11 3.86
CA LEU A 171 2.68 11.71 3.97
C LEU A 171 3.47 12.26 2.78
N ALA A 172 4.70 12.73 3.04
CA ALA A 172 5.60 13.23 2.02
C ALA A 172 7.05 13.16 2.49
N GLY A 173 7.99 12.97 1.57
CA GLY A 173 9.41 12.96 1.89
C GLY A 173 10.25 12.14 0.92
N VAL A 174 11.56 12.20 1.09
CA VAL A 174 12.55 11.46 0.27
C VAL A 174 13.63 10.87 1.17
N LEU A 175 14.43 9.94 0.64
CA LEU A 175 15.46 9.18 1.37
C LEU A 175 16.31 10.03 2.33
N GLY A 176 16.79 11.19 1.87
CA GLY A 176 17.72 12.04 2.63
C GLY A 176 17.11 12.79 3.81
N GLU A 177 15.81 13.01 3.82
CA GLU A 177 15.10 13.77 4.87
C GLU A 177 14.23 12.86 5.74
N GLY A 178 13.82 11.71 5.20
CA GLY A 178 12.84 10.81 5.81
C GLY A 178 11.40 11.15 5.38
N LEU A 179 10.45 10.39 5.93
CA LEU A 179 9.02 10.57 5.65
C LEU A 179 8.39 11.45 6.74
N PHE A 180 7.65 12.47 6.35
CA PHE A 180 6.98 13.41 7.26
C PHE A 180 5.46 13.30 7.15
N ALA A 181 4.80 13.60 8.27
CA ALA A 181 3.35 13.70 8.35
C ALA A 181 2.90 15.15 8.32
N PHE A 182 1.82 15.40 7.59
CA PHE A 182 1.13 16.69 7.50
C PHE A 182 -0.32 16.53 7.91
N VAL A 183 -0.93 17.63 8.34
CA VAL A 183 -2.35 17.71 8.67
C VAL A 183 -2.97 18.96 8.10
N SER A 184 -4.28 18.89 7.86
CA SER A 184 -5.10 20.01 7.43
C SER A 184 -6.54 19.81 7.90
N ALA A 185 -7.24 20.90 8.20
CA ALA A 185 -8.67 20.87 8.49
C ALA A 185 -9.50 20.77 7.20
N ASP A 186 -9.04 21.49 6.17
CA ASP A 186 -9.80 21.77 4.94
C ASP A 186 -9.19 21.12 3.70
N GLY A 187 -8.06 20.42 3.83
CA GLY A 187 -7.32 19.77 2.74
C GLY A 187 -6.63 20.74 1.78
N ILE A 188 -6.58 22.03 2.10
CA ILE A 188 -6.01 23.11 1.28
C ILE A 188 -4.83 23.74 2.03
N HIS A 189 -5.03 24.07 3.30
CA HIS A 189 -4.01 24.67 4.16
C HIS A 189 -3.32 23.59 4.98
N TRP A 190 -2.11 23.23 4.57
CA TRP A 190 -1.34 22.15 5.17
C TRP A 190 -0.26 22.67 6.11
N ARG A 191 -0.05 21.94 7.21
CA ARG A 191 1.10 22.14 8.11
C ARG A 191 1.74 20.79 8.43
N LYS A 192 3.05 20.81 8.71
CA LYS A 192 3.71 19.65 9.30
C LYS A 192 3.04 19.32 10.63
N MET A 193 2.83 18.02 10.87
CA MET A 193 2.35 17.53 12.16
C MET A 193 3.40 17.70 13.25
N ARG A 194 4.69 17.61 12.87
CA ARG A 194 5.88 17.86 13.72
C ARG A 194 7.11 18.14 12.84
N ASP A 195 8.18 18.66 13.45
CA ASP A 195 9.43 18.98 12.74
C ASP A 195 10.39 17.80 12.52
N THR A 196 10.06 16.62 13.05
CA THR A 196 10.86 15.39 12.88
C THR A 196 10.14 14.36 12.00
N PRO A 197 10.86 13.58 11.19
CA PRO A 197 10.23 12.58 10.32
C PRO A 197 9.56 11.46 11.14
N ILE A 198 8.50 10.86 10.61
CA ILE A 198 7.87 9.62 11.12
C ILE A 198 8.72 8.38 10.84
N PHE A 199 9.48 8.39 9.74
CA PHE A 199 10.56 7.44 9.48
C PHE A 199 11.81 8.22 9.11
N GLY A 200 12.85 8.12 9.95
CA GLY A 200 14.11 8.84 9.76
C GLY A 200 15.00 8.25 8.66
N ILE A 201 16.19 8.85 8.54
CA ILE A 201 17.21 8.59 7.50
C ILE A 201 18.02 7.31 7.79
N LYS A 202 17.99 6.82 9.05
CA LYS A 202 18.72 5.61 9.41
C LYS A 202 18.10 4.40 8.72
N PRO A 203 18.91 3.48 8.17
CA PRO A 203 18.40 2.21 7.68
C PRO A 203 17.53 1.60 8.76
N ILE A 204 16.31 1.20 8.39
CA ILE A 204 15.56 0.25 9.22
C ILE A 204 16.51 -0.94 9.38
N ASP A 205 16.75 -1.42 10.60
CA ASP A 205 17.67 -2.54 10.90
C ASP A 205 17.25 -3.81 10.15
N THR A 206 17.56 -3.85 8.86
CA THR A 206 17.14 -4.79 7.84
C THR A 206 18.27 -4.73 6.80
N PRO A 207 19.20 -5.70 6.84
CA PRO A 207 20.31 -5.75 5.90
C PRO A 207 19.83 -5.62 4.45
N GLY A 208 20.44 -4.72 3.67
CA GLY A 208 20.09 -4.49 2.27
C GLY A 208 18.96 -3.48 2.02
N PHE A 209 18.41 -2.84 3.07
CA PHE A 209 17.46 -1.73 2.96
C PHE A 209 18.21 -0.41 2.72
N VAL A 210 18.04 0.23 1.55
CA VAL A 210 18.86 1.42 1.22
C VAL A 210 18.09 2.59 0.58
N HIS A 211 16.80 2.47 0.29
CA HIS A 211 16.10 3.48 -0.53
C HIS A 211 14.62 3.53 -0.21
N ALA A 212 14.12 4.63 0.35
CA ALA A 212 12.71 4.77 0.66
C ALA A 212 12.21 6.19 0.34
N PHE A 213 10.89 6.27 0.20
CA PHE A 213 10.08 7.47 0.18
C PHE A 213 10.03 8.30 -1.10
N ASP A 214 10.96 8.25 -2.06
CA ASP A 214 10.91 8.98 -3.36
C ASP A 214 9.73 8.61 -4.28
N SER A 215 8.95 7.57 -3.95
CA SER A 215 7.67 7.25 -4.60
C SER A 215 6.48 7.78 -3.79
N GLN A 216 5.28 7.78 -4.36
CA GLN A 216 4.06 8.05 -3.58
C GLN A 216 3.90 7.04 -2.44
N ASN A 217 3.77 7.54 -1.20
CA ASN A 217 3.66 6.74 0.03
C ASN A 217 2.20 6.78 0.49
N VAL A 218 1.50 5.66 0.42
CA VAL A 218 0.04 5.63 0.62
C VAL A 218 -0.27 5.28 2.07
N ALA A 219 -1.13 6.08 2.70
CA ALA A 219 -1.63 5.79 4.03
C ALA A 219 -3.13 6.00 4.12
N PHE A 220 -3.77 5.26 5.03
CA PHE A 220 -5.19 5.37 5.32
C PHE A 220 -5.50 4.79 6.71
N TRP A 221 -6.66 5.13 7.27
CA TRP A 221 -7.20 4.43 8.44
C TRP A 221 -7.86 3.12 8.00
N SER A 222 -7.40 1.99 8.53
CA SER A 222 -8.00 0.68 8.31
C SER A 222 -9.04 0.40 9.38
N GLU A 223 -10.30 0.30 8.99
CA GLU A 223 -11.39 -0.12 9.89
C GLU A 223 -11.23 -1.58 10.31
N ALA A 224 -10.77 -2.46 9.41
CA ALA A 224 -10.56 -3.87 9.73
C ALA A 224 -9.49 -4.08 10.82
N GLU A 225 -8.48 -3.21 10.86
CA GLU A 225 -7.35 -3.35 11.79
C GLU A 225 -7.37 -2.33 12.94
N GLN A 226 -8.28 -1.36 12.90
CA GLN A 226 -8.35 -0.24 13.84
C GLN A 226 -7.00 0.46 14.01
N LYS A 227 -6.30 0.67 12.88
CA LYS A 227 -4.98 1.29 12.80
C LYS A 227 -4.83 2.08 11.51
N TYR A 228 -3.99 3.10 11.53
CA TYR A 228 -3.45 3.66 10.30
C TYR A 228 -2.45 2.68 9.70
N LEU A 229 -2.56 2.49 8.39
CA LEU A 229 -1.62 1.72 7.61
C LEU A 229 -0.85 2.67 6.71
N CYS A 230 0.42 2.37 6.49
CA CYS A 230 1.27 3.07 5.52
C CYS A 230 1.98 2.02 4.67
N TYR A 231 1.87 2.18 3.35
CA TYR A 231 2.51 1.35 2.34
C TYR A 231 3.47 2.21 1.52
N PHE A 232 4.73 1.79 1.50
CA PHE A 232 5.77 2.50 0.78
C PHE A 232 6.75 1.52 0.17
N ARG A 233 7.43 1.96 -0.87
CA ARG A 233 8.44 1.17 -1.55
C ARG A 233 9.77 1.26 -0.81
N SER A 234 10.49 0.14 -0.72
CA SER A 234 11.93 0.13 -0.52
C SER A 234 12.66 -0.80 -1.48
N TYR A 235 14.00 -0.79 -1.42
CA TYR A 235 14.84 -1.74 -2.13
C TYR A 235 15.36 -2.81 -1.18
N GLU A 236 15.37 -4.04 -1.64
CA GLU A 236 15.94 -5.19 -0.96
C GLU A 236 16.59 -6.09 -2.00
N ASN A 237 17.89 -6.37 -1.86
CA ASN A 237 18.66 -7.21 -2.78
C ASN A 237 18.50 -6.81 -4.27
N GLY A 238 18.50 -5.50 -4.56
CA GLY A 238 18.32 -4.96 -5.91
C GLY A 238 16.87 -4.93 -6.42
N MET A 239 15.91 -5.49 -5.67
CA MET A 239 14.50 -5.53 -6.04
C MET A 239 13.71 -4.42 -5.35
N ARG A 240 12.75 -3.83 -6.06
CA ARG A 240 11.80 -2.87 -5.47
C ARG A 240 10.66 -3.64 -4.82
N ARG A 241 10.54 -3.53 -3.49
CA ARG A 241 9.58 -4.23 -2.65
C ARG A 241 8.67 -3.21 -1.95
N ILE A 242 7.43 -3.61 -1.64
CA ILE A 242 6.55 -2.80 -0.79
C ILE A 242 6.72 -3.23 0.65
N TYR A 243 6.79 -2.24 1.52
CA TYR A 243 6.81 -2.38 2.96
C TYR A 243 5.55 -1.75 3.53
N ARG A 244 5.15 -2.27 4.69
CA ARG A 244 3.99 -1.84 5.43
C ARG A 244 4.38 -1.49 6.85
N SER A 245 3.83 -0.40 7.37
CA SER A 245 3.92 -0.04 8.78
C SER A 245 2.55 0.37 9.30
N VAL A 246 2.37 0.26 10.62
CA VAL A 246 1.11 0.58 11.28
C VAL A 246 1.29 1.61 12.38
N SER A 247 0.24 2.38 12.66
CA SER A 247 0.19 3.35 13.74
C SER A 247 -1.21 3.43 14.34
N SER A 248 -1.32 3.66 15.65
CA SER A 248 -2.61 3.97 16.31
C SER A 248 -2.95 5.46 16.27
N ASP A 249 -1.95 6.33 16.13
CA ASP A 249 -2.08 7.78 16.35
C ASP A 249 -1.59 8.65 15.17
N PHE A 250 -1.13 8.01 14.08
CA PHE A 250 -0.50 8.61 12.89
C PHE A 250 0.85 9.31 13.15
N ARG A 251 1.33 9.30 14.40
CA ARG A 251 2.55 9.98 14.85
C ARG A 251 3.68 8.99 15.10
N ASN A 252 3.35 7.87 15.70
CA ASN A 252 4.27 6.82 16.10
C ASN A 252 3.97 5.57 15.29
N TRP A 253 4.96 5.12 14.52
CA TRP A 253 4.81 4.05 13.55
C TRP A 253 5.66 2.85 13.96
N SER A 254 5.13 1.65 13.72
CA SER A 254 5.84 0.41 13.97
C SER A 254 7.07 0.27 13.06
N LYS A 255 7.99 -0.63 13.43
CA LYS A 255 9.02 -1.09 12.48
C LYS A 255 8.33 -1.60 11.20
N PRO A 256 8.72 -1.12 10.01
CA PRO A 256 8.12 -1.57 8.77
C PRO A 256 8.44 -3.05 8.48
N GLY A 257 7.43 -3.78 8.02
CA GLY A 257 7.53 -5.17 7.58
C GLY A 257 7.41 -5.28 6.06
N ARG A 258 8.18 -6.19 5.46
CA ARG A 258 8.10 -6.47 4.02
C ARG A 258 6.76 -7.14 3.69
N MET A 259 6.12 -6.68 2.62
CA MET A 259 4.94 -7.34 2.07
C MET A 259 5.35 -8.53 1.21
N GLU A 260 4.61 -9.64 1.37
CA GLU A 260 4.64 -10.78 0.47
C GLU A 260 3.35 -10.81 -0.36
N TYR A 261 3.46 -11.39 -1.55
CA TYR A 261 2.36 -11.46 -2.50
C TYR A 261 2.05 -12.92 -2.78
N THR A 262 0.78 -13.22 -2.97
CA THR A 262 0.33 -14.54 -3.40
C THR A 262 -0.54 -14.40 -4.64
N ALA A 263 -0.48 -15.41 -5.50
CA ALA A 263 -1.35 -15.57 -6.65
C ALA A 263 -1.86 -17.00 -6.65
N PHE A 264 -3.19 -17.17 -6.60
CA PHE A 264 -3.85 -18.49 -6.55
C PHE A 264 -3.30 -19.41 -5.44
N GLY A 265 -3.13 -18.86 -4.23
CA GLY A 265 -2.65 -19.59 -3.05
C GLY A 265 -1.17 -19.96 -3.06
N GLN A 266 -0.40 -19.51 -4.05
CA GLN A 266 1.05 -19.73 -4.15
C GLN A 266 1.81 -18.41 -4.04
N PRO A 267 3.08 -18.41 -3.60
CA PRO A 267 3.92 -17.22 -3.67
C PRO A 267 3.94 -16.64 -5.10
N ALA A 268 3.62 -15.36 -5.23
CA ALA A 268 3.68 -14.70 -6.53
C ALA A 268 5.15 -14.43 -6.92
N PRO A 269 5.48 -14.35 -8.22
CA PRO A 269 6.78 -13.91 -8.68
C PRO A 269 7.15 -12.53 -8.10
N ILE A 270 8.44 -12.35 -7.79
CA ILE A 270 8.93 -11.05 -7.32
C ILE A 270 9.15 -10.14 -8.53
N GLU A 271 8.43 -9.02 -8.56
CA GLU A 271 8.55 -7.98 -9.58
C GLU A 271 9.05 -6.66 -8.97
N HIS A 272 9.57 -5.77 -9.82
CA HIS A 272 9.92 -4.41 -9.38
C HIS A 272 8.66 -3.56 -9.19
N MET A 273 8.19 -3.46 -7.95
CA MET A 273 7.05 -2.60 -7.61
C MET A 273 7.51 -1.16 -7.36
N TYR A 274 7.27 -0.25 -8.31
CA TYR A 274 7.73 1.15 -8.18
C TYR A 274 6.76 2.02 -7.37
N THR A 275 5.46 1.96 -7.68
CA THR A 275 4.39 2.60 -6.90
C THR A 275 3.40 1.55 -6.42
N ASN A 276 2.57 1.91 -5.43
CA ASN A 276 1.42 1.11 -5.02
C ASN A 276 0.23 2.04 -4.78
N GLN A 277 -0.99 1.51 -4.95
CA GLN A 277 -2.25 2.20 -4.68
C GLN A 277 -3.12 1.36 -3.73
N THR A 278 -2.46 0.75 -2.73
CA THR A 278 -3.16 -0.10 -1.75
C THR A 278 -4.16 0.75 -0.98
N SER A 279 -5.44 0.40 -1.06
CA SER A 279 -6.52 1.09 -0.37
C SER A 279 -7.63 0.11 -0.01
N PRO A 280 -8.45 0.41 1.02
CA PRO A 280 -9.66 -0.34 1.28
C PRO A 280 -10.57 -0.30 0.06
N TYR A 281 -11.15 -1.44 -0.29
CA TYR A 281 -12.13 -1.46 -1.36
C TYR A 281 -13.41 -0.78 -0.85
N PHE A 282 -13.74 0.38 -1.40
CA PHE A 282 -14.81 1.26 -0.90
C PHE A 282 -16.22 0.64 -0.84
N ARG A 283 -16.43 -0.56 -1.40
CA ARG A 283 -17.70 -1.30 -1.28
C ARG A 283 -17.62 -2.48 -0.32
N ALA A 284 -16.44 -2.86 0.18
CA ALA A 284 -16.23 -3.98 1.08
C ALA A 284 -16.04 -3.55 2.52
#